data_AF-A0A662GHQ5-F1
#
_entry.id   AF-A0A662GHQ5-F1
#
_cell.length_a   1.000
_cell.length_b   1.000
_cell.length_c   1.000
_cell.angle_alpha   90.00
_cell.angle_beta   90.00
_cell.angle_gamma   90.00
#
_symmetry.space_group_name_H-M   'P 1'
#
loop_
_entity.id
_entity.type
_entity.pdbx_description
1 polymer ?
#
loop_
_entity_poly.entity_id
_entity_poly.type
_entity_poly.pdbx_seq_one_letter_code
_entity_poly.pdbx_strand_id
1 'polypeptide(L)'
;MSKSRPRIQHEDRIILLVKAKENVSLKDFAKNQVLDLTAKDIDVSDFSSDWEKDFKFFELPDSYSKNRFCKRLVRMARDFIITNYRVSLFTYEGSRMYSEPGESLTSFAAKVRKYLKELMDKEFEKKKYSYTGKLESLSKKIENKKEKIELLNAEISELRKLLAVKGADVIFSVFRRRSSLSKLSTAERIRERIRVKKKKLQQLKEEVRDLEREFKRIKAEMEQELAEMIEKYEVNVDKFKKVDIKPSKREVEILHSAILWVPLLINKENYQPLLNLYTGRLFS
;
A
#
# COMPACT_ATOMS: atom_id res chain seq x y z
N MET A 1 4.05 -15.07 -1.91
CA MET A 1 2.82 -14.26 -2.01
C MET A 1 2.15 -14.58 -3.34
N SER A 2 0.86 -14.93 -3.32
CA SER A 2 0.10 -15.33 -4.53
C SER A 2 0.17 -14.23 -5.60
N LYS A 3 0.77 -14.55 -6.75
CA LYS A 3 0.86 -13.70 -7.96
C LYS A 3 -0.53 -13.62 -8.62
N SER A 4 -1.51 -13.07 -7.92
CA SER A 4 -2.80 -12.76 -8.54
C SER A 4 -2.57 -11.67 -9.56
N ARG A 5 -2.93 -11.94 -10.81
CA ARG A 5 -2.82 -10.99 -11.92
C ARG A 5 -3.57 -9.70 -11.54
N PRO A 6 -3.03 -8.51 -11.79
CA PRO A 6 -3.72 -7.27 -11.45
C PRO A 6 -5.06 -7.22 -12.18
N ARG A 7 -6.13 -6.82 -11.48
CA ARG A 7 -7.43 -6.62 -12.11
C ARG A 7 -7.41 -5.28 -12.83
N ILE A 8 -7.24 -5.33 -14.15
CA ILE A 8 -7.21 -4.16 -15.01
C ILE A 8 -8.32 -4.32 -16.04
N GLN A 9 -9.08 -3.26 -16.26
CA GLN A 9 -9.98 -3.14 -17.40
C GLN A 9 -9.27 -2.27 -18.42
N HIS A 10 -8.73 -2.90 -19.46
CA HIS A 10 -8.07 -2.24 -20.58
C HIS A 10 -8.48 -2.96 -21.86
N GLU A 11 -9.02 -2.21 -22.80
CA GLU A 11 -9.38 -2.70 -24.13
C GLU A 11 -8.55 -1.92 -25.15
N ASP A 12 -8.00 -2.62 -26.13
CA ASP A 12 -7.29 -2.01 -27.23
C ASP A 12 -7.69 -2.68 -28.55
N ARG A 13 -7.79 -1.89 -29.61
CA ARG A 13 -8.16 -2.37 -30.94
C ARG A 13 -6.91 -2.40 -31.81
N ILE A 14 -6.46 -3.61 -32.11
CA ILE A 14 -5.23 -3.84 -32.86
C ILE A 14 -5.58 -4.29 -34.27
N ILE A 15 -5.11 -3.53 -35.27
CA ILE A 15 -5.12 -3.93 -36.68
C ILE A 15 -3.73 -4.46 -37.02
N LEU A 16 -3.67 -5.66 -37.60
CA LEU A 16 -2.45 -6.28 -38.08
C LEU A 16 -2.46 -6.35 -39.61
N LEU A 17 -1.47 -5.72 -40.24
CA LEU A 17 -1.29 -5.75 -41.69
C LEU A 17 -0.14 -6.67 -42.07
N VAL A 18 -0.40 -7.58 -43.00
CA VAL A 18 0.59 -8.52 -43.52
C VAL A 18 0.43 -8.64 -45.02
N LYS A 19 1.56 -8.56 -45.75
CA LYS A 19 1.56 -8.82 -47.20
C LYS A 19 1.04 -10.24 -47.44
N ALA A 20 0.03 -10.36 -48.29
CA ALA A 20 -0.51 -11.65 -48.70
C ALA A 20 0.60 -12.54 -49.29
N LYS A 21 0.90 -13.65 -48.62
CA LYS A 21 1.70 -14.76 -49.16
C LYS A 21 1.26 -16.11 -48.55
N GLU A 22 1.49 -17.22 -49.24
CA GLU A 22 1.07 -18.54 -48.73
C GLU A 22 1.82 -18.96 -47.45
N ASN A 23 3.08 -18.54 -47.31
CA ASN A 23 3.95 -18.88 -46.19
C ASN A 23 4.16 -17.69 -45.25
N VAL A 24 3.07 -17.15 -44.68
CA VAL A 24 3.13 -16.15 -43.60
C VAL A 24 3.83 -16.75 -42.38
N SER A 25 4.72 -15.96 -41.77
CA SER A 25 5.41 -16.23 -40.52
C SER A 25 5.05 -15.19 -39.47
N LEU A 26 5.35 -15.46 -38.19
CA LEU A 26 5.14 -14.47 -37.11
C LEU A 26 5.96 -13.18 -37.32
N LYS A 27 7.09 -13.25 -38.01
CA LYS A 27 7.92 -12.08 -38.32
C LYS A 27 7.25 -11.14 -39.33
N ASP A 28 6.34 -11.65 -40.15
CA ASP A 28 5.64 -10.82 -41.13
C ASP A 28 4.62 -9.89 -40.47
N PHE A 29 4.01 -10.32 -39.37
CA PHE A 29 3.14 -9.47 -38.54
C PHE A 29 3.91 -8.32 -37.86
N ALA A 30 5.22 -8.48 -37.61
CA ALA A 30 6.03 -7.44 -36.99
C ALA A 30 6.30 -6.25 -37.93
N LYS A 31 6.20 -6.43 -39.26
CA LYS A 31 6.40 -5.35 -40.22
C LYS A 31 5.28 -4.31 -40.13
N ASN A 32 4.04 -4.77 -39.95
CA ASN A 32 2.81 -3.98 -39.81
C ASN A 32 2.67 -2.81 -40.81
N GLN A 33 3.28 -2.97 -41.99
CA GLN A 33 3.26 -2.02 -43.10
C GLN A 33 3.23 -2.81 -44.40
N VAL A 34 2.31 -2.44 -45.29
CA VAL A 34 2.13 -3.08 -46.60
C VAL A 34 1.71 -2.00 -47.58
N LEU A 35 2.42 -1.84 -48.69
CA LEU A 35 2.09 -0.87 -49.73
C LEU A 35 1.90 0.57 -49.18
N ASP A 36 2.80 1.02 -48.30
CA ASP A 36 2.72 2.30 -47.57
C ASP A 36 1.46 2.53 -46.74
N LEU A 37 0.71 1.46 -46.47
CA LEU A 37 -0.36 1.44 -45.49
C LEU A 37 0.17 0.96 -44.15
N THR A 38 -0.25 1.66 -43.10
CA THR A 38 -0.11 1.24 -41.71
C THR A 38 -1.49 0.96 -41.12
N ALA A 39 -1.52 0.35 -39.93
CA ALA A 39 -2.78 0.11 -39.20
C ALA A 39 -3.65 1.37 -39.02
N LYS A 40 -3.06 2.58 -39.02
CA LYS A 40 -3.80 3.84 -38.85
C LYS A 40 -4.51 4.31 -40.12
N ASP A 41 -4.06 3.85 -41.27
CA ASP A 41 -4.63 4.25 -42.56
C ASP A 41 -5.87 3.42 -42.91
N ILE A 42 -6.15 2.34 -42.17
CA ILE A 42 -7.22 1.38 -42.46
C ILE A 42 -8.46 1.68 -41.64
N ASP A 43 -9.58 1.96 -42.31
CA ASP A 43 -10.92 1.90 -41.73
C ASP A 43 -11.65 0.64 -42.22
N VAL A 44 -12.14 -0.17 -41.27
CA VAL A 44 -12.88 -1.40 -41.58
C VAL A 44 -14.23 -1.09 -42.26
N SER A 45 -14.78 0.09 -42.04
CA SER A 45 -16.03 0.51 -42.67
C SER A 45 -15.90 0.80 -44.17
N ASP A 46 -14.68 1.00 -44.68
CA ASP A 46 -14.41 1.17 -46.11
C ASP A 46 -14.44 -0.17 -46.89
N PHE A 47 -14.46 -1.30 -46.18
CA PHE A 47 -14.36 -2.61 -46.82
C PHE A 47 -15.66 -2.95 -47.54
N SER A 48 -15.54 -3.15 -48.86
CA SER A 48 -16.61 -3.65 -49.70
C SER A 48 -16.26 -4.99 -50.33
N SER A 49 -17.26 -5.86 -50.47
CA SER A 49 -17.17 -7.08 -51.26
C SER A 49 -17.55 -6.89 -52.73
N ASP A 50 -18.11 -5.73 -53.06
CA ASP A 50 -18.48 -5.40 -54.44
C ASP A 50 -17.22 -5.07 -55.25
N TRP A 51 -17.23 -5.47 -56.52
CA TRP A 51 -16.13 -5.21 -57.43
C TRP A 51 -16.55 -4.13 -58.43
N GLU A 52 -15.61 -3.26 -58.79
CA GLU A 52 -15.79 -2.26 -59.82
C GLU A 52 -15.14 -2.74 -61.13
N LYS A 53 -15.83 -2.52 -62.25
CA LYS A 53 -15.36 -2.95 -63.58
C LYS A 53 -14.08 -2.24 -64.02
N ASP A 54 -13.82 -1.06 -63.47
CA ASP A 54 -12.68 -0.22 -63.82
C ASP A 54 -11.37 -0.72 -63.18
N PHE A 55 -11.47 -1.62 -62.20
CA PHE A 55 -10.31 -2.23 -61.54
C PHE A 55 -10.05 -3.65 -62.03
N LYS A 56 -8.76 -3.93 -62.25
CA LYS A 56 -8.27 -5.30 -62.39
C LYS A 56 -7.75 -5.79 -61.05
N PHE A 57 -8.25 -6.94 -60.62
CA PHE A 57 -7.88 -7.55 -59.35
C PHE A 57 -6.77 -8.57 -59.56
N PHE A 58 -5.84 -8.64 -58.60
CA PHE A 58 -4.85 -9.71 -58.57
C PHE A 58 -5.55 -11.04 -58.25
N GLU A 59 -5.21 -12.09 -58.99
CA GLU A 59 -5.68 -13.44 -58.70
C GLU A 59 -5.13 -13.91 -57.34
N LEU A 60 -6.01 -14.52 -56.55
CA LEU A 60 -5.62 -15.14 -55.29
C LEU A 60 -5.28 -16.61 -55.51
N PRO A 61 -4.23 -17.14 -54.85
CA PRO A 61 -3.99 -18.57 -54.84
C PRO A 61 -5.19 -19.32 -54.24
N ASP A 62 -5.51 -20.50 -54.77
CA ASP A 62 -6.59 -21.38 -54.28
C ASP A 62 -6.50 -21.67 -52.77
N SER A 63 -5.30 -21.61 -52.21
CA SER A 63 -5.06 -21.81 -50.79
C SER A 63 -5.79 -20.78 -49.91
N TYR A 64 -6.03 -19.57 -50.40
CA TYR A 64 -6.67 -18.47 -49.67
C TYR A 64 -8.17 -18.70 -49.47
N SER A 65 -8.81 -19.38 -50.42
CA SER A 65 -10.22 -19.75 -50.35
C SER A 65 -10.48 -20.94 -49.40
N LYS A 66 -9.43 -21.61 -48.92
CA LYS A 66 -9.57 -22.76 -48.01
C LYS A 66 -9.71 -22.31 -46.56
N ASN A 67 -10.76 -22.76 -45.88
CA ASN A 67 -11.01 -22.51 -44.45
C ASN A 67 -9.77 -22.81 -43.55
N ARG A 68 -8.98 -23.84 -43.89
CA ARG A 68 -7.75 -24.19 -43.17
C ARG A 68 -6.73 -23.04 -43.15
N PHE A 69 -6.60 -22.30 -44.26
CA PHE A 69 -5.67 -21.19 -44.38
C PHE A 69 -6.10 -20.01 -43.48
N CYS A 70 -7.36 -19.60 -43.55
CA CYS A 70 -7.92 -18.54 -42.71
C CYS A 70 -7.79 -18.88 -41.21
N LYS A 71 -8.15 -20.10 -40.80
CA LYS A 71 -7.99 -20.57 -39.41
C LYS A 71 -6.55 -20.51 -38.93
N ARG A 72 -5.58 -20.85 -39.81
CA ARG A 72 -4.16 -20.75 -39.50
C ARG A 72 -3.74 -19.29 -39.29
N LEU A 73 -4.14 -18.37 -40.18
CA LEU A 73 -3.81 -16.94 -40.04
C LEU A 73 -4.38 -16.34 -38.76
N VAL A 74 -5.67 -16.61 -38.45
CA VAL A 74 -6.30 -16.15 -37.20
C VAL A 74 -5.56 -16.66 -35.97
N ARG A 75 -5.15 -17.94 -35.98
CA ARG A 75 -4.33 -18.52 -34.91
C ARG A 75 -2.99 -17.79 -34.78
N MET A 76 -2.29 -17.56 -35.89
CA MET A 76 -0.99 -16.89 -35.89
C MET A 76 -1.09 -15.43 -35.44
N ALA A 77 -2.10 -14.69 -35.88
CA ALA A 77 -2.38 -13.33 -35.43
C ALA A 77 -2.60 -13.28 -33.91
N ARG A 78 -3.42 -14.19 -33.37
CA ARG A 78 -3.62 -14.32 -31.92
C ARG A 78 -2.31 -14.63 -31.19
N ASP A 79 -1.55 -15.60 -31.68
CA ASP A 79 -0.26 -15.99 -31.07
C ASP A 79 0.75 -14.82 -31.12
N PHE A 80 0.74 -14.01 -32.18
CA PHE A 80 1.55 -12.80 -32.31
C PHE A 80 1.17 -11.74 -31.27
N ILE A 81 -0.13 -11.45 -31.10
CA ILE A 81 -0.63 -10.50 -30.11
C ILE A 81 -0.21 -10.92 -28.70
N ILE A 82 -0.44 -12.18 -28.32
CA ILE A 82 -0.10 -12.69 -26.98
C ILE A 82 1.41 -12.60 -26.69
N THR A 83 2.23 -12.76 -27.72
CA THR A 83 3.69 -12.74 -27.58
C THR A 83 4.25 -11.33 -27.43
N ASN A 84 3.71 -10.38 -28.22
CA ASN A 84 4.30 -9.06 -28.41
C ASN A 84 3.54 -7.94 -27.69
N TYR A 85 2.22 -8.05 -27.55
CA TYR A 85 1.41 -7.02 -26.88
C TYR A 85 1.64 -7.07 -25.36
N ARG A 86 1.96 -5.91 -24.80
CA ARG A 86 2.23 -5.73 -23.37
C ARG A 86 1.62 -4.43 -22.90
N VAL A 87 0.88 -4.50 -21.82
CA VAL A 87 0.48 -3.33 -21.05
C VAL A 87 1.47 -3.18 -19.91
N SER A 88 2.22 -2.09 -19.94
CA SER A 88 3.18 -1.77 -18.88
C SER A 88 2.51 -0.97 -17.77
N LEU A 89 2.65 -1.45 -16.53
CA LEU A 89 2.18 -0.77 -15.33
C LEU A 89 3.31 -0.51 -14.35
N PHE A 90 3.07 0.37 -13.40
CA PHE A 90 3.89 0.54 -12.21
C PHE A 90 3.28 -0.20 -11.02
N THR A 91 4.12 -0.69 -10.13
CA THR A 91 3.72 -1.22 -8.82
C THR A 91 4.71 -0.75 -7.77
N TYR A 92 4.29 -0.70 -6.51
CA TYR A 92 5.16 -0.39 -5.39
C TYR A 92 5.39 -1.65 -4.55
N GLU A 93 6.64 -2.04 -4.39
CA GLU A 93 7.03 -3.24 -3.67
C GLU A 93 6.52 -3.24 -2.22
N GLY A 94 5.97 -4.39 -1.79
CA GLY A 94 5.30 -4.52 -0.49
C GLY A 94 3.87 -3.98 -0.46
N SER A 95 3.41 -3.28 -1.50
CA SER A 95 2.00 -2.93 -1.69
C SER A 95 1.30 -3.92 -2.64
N ARG A 96 -0.03 -3.87 -2.68
CA ARG A 96 -0.84 -4.52 -3.72
C ARG A 96 -1.35 -3.51 -4.77
N MET A 97 -0.73 -2.34 -4.84
CA MET A 97 -1.14 -1.26 -5.74
C MET A 97 -0.49 -1.44 -7.10
N TYR A 98 -1.28 -1.15 -8.13
CA TYR A 98 -0.85 -1.08 -9.51
C TYR A 98 -1.33 0.24 -10.10
N SER A 99 -0.55 0.82 -11.01
CA SER A 99 -0.97 1.99 -11.78
C SER A 99 -2.06 1.61 -12.79
N GLU A 100 -2.73 2.62 -13.32
CA GLU A 100 -3.56 2.45 -14.51
C GLU A 100 -2.69 2.34 -15.78
N PRO A 101 -3.18 1.71 -16.86
CA PRO A 101 -2.52 1.71 -18.15
C PRO A 101 -2.24 3.14 -18.63
N GLY A 102 -0.99 3.43 -18.99
CA GLY A 102 -0.58 4.76 -19.45
C GLY A 102 -0.45 5.83 -18.35
N GLU A 103 -0.73 5.49 -17.09
CA GLU A 103 -0.54 6.43 -15.97
C GLU A 103 0.95 6.80 -15.80
N SER A 104 1.23 8.08 -15.57
CA SER A 104 2.60 8.54 -15.32
C SER A 104 3.10 8.06 -13.95
N LEU A 105 4.41 7.81 -13.85
CA LEU A 105 5.04 7.41 -12.59
C LEU A 105 4.78 8.42 -11.46
N THR A 106 4.75 9.72 -11.78
CA THR A 106 4.49 10.79 -10.81
C THR A 106 3.06 10.73 -10.25
N SER A 107 2.05 10.49 -11.10
CA SER A 107 0.66 10.31 -10.66
C SER A 107 0.53 9.10 -9.76
N PHE A 108 1.09 7.96 -10.18
CA PHE A 108 1.06 6.74 -9.39
C PHE A 108 1.80 6.89 -8.05
N ALA A 109 2.94 7.56 -8.03
CA ALA A 109 3.69 7.84 -6.81
C ALA A 109 2.89 8.68 -5.80
N ALA A 110 2.08 9.64 -6.27
CA ALA A 110 1.19 10.40 -5.40
C ALA A 110 0.11 9.50 -4.75
N LYS A 111 -0.48 8.58 -5.53
CA LYS A 111 -1.43 7.58 -5.00
C LYS A 111 -0.78 6.68 -3.94
N VAL A 112 0.46 6.23 -4.18
CA VAL A 112 1.22 5.41 -3.23
C VAL A 112 1.54 6.18 -1.94
N ARG A 113 2.00 7.44 -2.04
CA ARG A 113 2.26 8.29 -0.86
C ARG A 113 1.02 8.43 0.01
N LYS A 114 -0.13 8.72 -0.60
CA LYS A 114 -1.41 8.81 0.11
C LYS A 114 -1.75 7.51 0.80
N TYR A 115 -1.64 6.37 0.11
CA TYR A 115 -1.92 5.05 0.68
C TYR A 115 -1.00 4.71 1.86
N LEU A 116 0.32 4.93 1.74
CA LEU A 116 1.25 4.67 2.84
C LEU A 116 0.98 5.59 4.04
N LYS A 117 0.63 6.85 3.79
CA LYS A 117 0.25 7.81 4.83
C LYS A 117 -1.01 7.35 5.58
N GLU A 118 -2.04 6.91 4.87
CA GLU A 118 -3.26 6.37 5.49
C GLU A 118 -3.00 5.10 6.30
N LEU A 119 -2.11 4.21 5.84
CA LEU A 119 -1.69 3.04 6.60
C LEU A 119 -0.90 3.43 7.85
N MET A 120 0.04 4.35 7.71
CA MET A 120 0.84 4.88 8.81
C MET A 120 -0.07 5.49 9.88
N ASP A 121 -1.00 6.37 9.50
CA ASP A 121 -1.90 7.04 10.44
C ASP A 121 -2.78 6.02 11.20
N LYS A 122 -3.25 4.97 10.52
CA LYS A 122 -3.99 3.87 11.17
C LYS A 122 -3.15 3.09 12.17
N GLU A 123 -1.92 2.71 11.80
CA GLU A 123 -1.02 2.00 12.71
C GLU A 123 -0.59 2.90 13.87
N PHE A 124 -0.34 4.17 13.61
CA PHE A 124 0.04 5.18 14.59
C PHE A 124 -1.03 5.34 15.66
N GLU A 125 -2.28 5.59 15.26
CA GLU A 125 -3.39 5.75 16.20
C GLU A 125 -3.67 4.47 16.99
N LYS A 126 -3.58 3.30 16.34
CA LYS A 126 -3.70 2.01 17.04
C LYS A 126 -2.63 1.82 18.10
N LYS A 127 -1.36 2.13 17.78
CA LYS A 127 -0.23 1.96 18.69
C LYS A 127 -0.29 2.97 19.83
N LYS A 128 -0.54 4.23 19.51
CA LYS A 128 -0.79 5.32 20.47
C LYS A 128 -1.90 4.95 21.45
N TYR A 129 -3.06 4.50 20.96
CA TYR A 129 -4.17 4.08 21.81
C TYR A 129 -3.80 2.94 22.79
N SER A 130 -2.99 1.98 22.34
CA SER A 130 -2.51 0.89 23.21
C SER A 130 -1.59 1.41 24.33
N TYR A 131 -0.73 2.38 24.04
CA TYR A 131 0.17 2.98 25.02
C TYR A 131 -0.53 3.96 25.96
N THR A 132 -1.43 4.81 25.47
CA THR A 132 -2.18 5.76 26.29
C THR A 132 -2.96 5.02 27.38
N GLY A 133 -3.63 3.92 27.05
CA GLY A 133 -4.33 3.10 28.05
C GLY A 133 -3.42 2.56 29.17
N LYS A 134 -2.18 2.16 28.84
CA LYS A 134 -1.20 1.71 29.84
C LYS A 134 -0.69 2.87 30.70
N LEU A 135 -0.36 4.01 30.07
CA LEU A 135 0.12 5.21 30.76
C LEU A 135 -0.93 5.81 31.68
N GLU A 136 -2.20 5.86 31.25
CA GLU A 136 -3.32 6.32 32.08
C GLU A 136 -3.54 5.40 33.29
N SER A 137 -3.44 4.08 33.11
CA SER A 137 -3.51 3.12 34.22
C SER A 137 -2.40 3.34 35.24
N LEU A 138 -1.17 3.55 34.79
CA LEU A 138 -0.03 3.86 35.67
C LEU A 138 -0.19 5.22 36.35
N SER A 139 -0.63 6.25 35.62
CA SER A 139 -0.88 7.59 36.16
C SER A 139 -1.90 7.55 37.30
N LYS A 140 -3.03 6.86 37.09
CA LYS A 140 -4.05 6.66 38.14
C LYS A 140 -3.50 5.91 39.36
N LYS A 141 -2.65 4.90 39.15
CA LYS A 141 -2.00 4.17 40.26
C LYS A 141 -1.04 5.07 41.05
N ILE A 142 -0.27 5.92 40.36
CA ILE A 142 0.65 6.87 40.97
C ILE A 142 -0.13 7.88 41.82
N GLU A 143 -1.18 8.48 41.24
CA GLU A 143 -2.05 9.46 41.90
C GLU A 143 -2.68 8.87 43.17
N ASN A 144 -3.34 7.72 43.07
CA ASN A 144 -3.93 7.01 44.21
C ASN A 144 -2.92 6.70 45.34
N LYS A 145 -1.65 6.41 44.99
CA LYS A 145 -0.61 6.16 46.00
C LYS A 145 -0.08 7.46 46.60
N LYS A 146 0.03 8.54 45.83
CA LYS A 146 0.39 9.87 46.33
C LYS A 146 -0.65 10.39 47.32
N GLU A 147 -1.94 10.25 47.03
CA GLU A 147 -3.02 10.56 47.99
C GLU A 147 -2.89 9.77 49.29
N LYS A 148 -2.60 8.46 49.21
CA LYS A 148 -2.36 7.62 50.41
C LYS A 148 -1.14 8.07 51.21
N ILE A 149 -0.09 8.54 50.54
CA ILE A 149 1.10 9.12 51.18
C ILE A 149 0.73 10.40 51.94
N GLU A 150 -0.06 11.28 51.34
CA GLU A 150 -0.54 12.51 51.98
C GLU A 150 -1.38 12.23 53.23
N LEU A 151 -2.35 11.31 53.12
CA LEU A 151 -3.16 10.87 54.26
C LEU A 151 -2.29 10.30 55.40
N LEU A 152 -1.34 9.41 55.09
CA LEU A 152 -0.43 8.84 56.10
C LEU A 152 0.46 9.89 56.75
N ASN A 153 0.93 10.90 56.00
CA ASN A 153 1.70 12.01 56.55
C ASN A 153 0.86 12.83 57.54
N ALA A 154 -0.40 13.12 57.19
CA ALA A 154 -1.33 13.82 58.08
C ALA A 154 -1.58 13.02 59.37
N GLU A 155 -1.87 11.72 59.27
CA GLU A 155 -2.05 10.85 60.43
C GLU A 155 -0.81 10.76 61.33
N ILE A 156 0.39 10.67 60.74
CA ILE A 156 1.66 10.69 61.50
C ILE A 156 1.83 12.03 62.22
N SER A 157 1.46 13.14 61.58
CA SER A 157 1.50 14.48 62.18
C SER A 157 0.58 14.59 63.39
N GLU A 158 -0.66 14.12 63.27
CA GLU A 158 -1.63 14.09 64.37
C GLU A 158 -1.16 13.19 65.53
N LEU A 159 -0.63 12.01 65.24
CA LEU A 159 -0.04 11.14 66.27
C LEU A 159 1.16 11.79 66.98
N ARG A 160 1.96 12.58 66.26
CA ARG A 160 3.07 13.35 66.86
C ARG A 160 2.58 14.46 67.78
N LYS A 161 1.53 15.21 67.39
CA LYS A 161 0.89 16.21 68.26
C LYS A 161 0.34 15.57 69.53
N LEU A 162 -0.40 14.47 69.39
CA LEU A 162 -0.92 13.68 70.52
C LEU A 162 0.19 13.18 71.45
N LEU A 163 1.31 12.70 70.88
CA LEU A 163 2.46 12.25 71.66
C LEU A 163 3.12 13.41 72.42
N ALA A 164 3.19 14.62 71.84
CA ALA A 164 3.75 15.80 72.49
C ALA A 164 2.89 16.27 73.67
N VAL A 165 1.56 16.33 73.50
CA VAL A 165 0.61 16.67 74.58
C VAL A 165 0.69 15.65 75.73
N LYS A 166 0.63 14.35 75.42
CA LYS A 166 0.72 13.30 76.44
C LYS A 166 2.12 13.18 77.07
N GLY A 167 3.17 13.55 76.34
CA GLY A 167 4.53 13.62 76.87
C GLY A 167 4.69 14.73 77.91
N ALA A 168 4.05 15.89 77.69
CA ALA A 168 3.99 16.97 78.68
C ALA A 168 3.21 16.54 79.95
N ASP A 169 2.13 15.78 79.80
CA ASP A 169 1.36 15.23 80.93
C ASP A 169 2.15 14.20 81.76
N VAL A 170 3.07 13.46 81.13
CA VAL A 170 3.96 12.52 81.86
C VAL A 170 4.98 13.29 82.69
N ILE A 171 5.52 14.41 82.20
CA ILE A 171 6.43 15.27 82.98
C ILE A 171 5.68 15.95 84.14
N PHE A 172 4.46 16.45 83.91
CA PHE A 172 3.61 17.04 84.96
C PHE A 172 3.15 16.02 86.02
N SER A 173 2.95 14.74 85.65
CA SER A 173 2.50 13.71 86.59
C SER A 173 3.63 13.08 87.42
N VAL A 174 4.89 13.17 86.99
CA VAL A 174 6.05 12.84 87.85
C VAL A 174 6.19 13.81 89.02
N PHE A 175 5.71 15.05 88.89
CA PHE A 175 5.67 16.03 89.99
C PHE A 175 4.55 15.77 91.02
N ARG A 176 3.60 14.87 90.73
CA ARG A 176 2.43 14.57 91.59
C ARG A 176 2.38 13.06 91.86
N ARG A 177 2.97 12.60 92.97
CA ARG A 177 3.09 11.18 93.41
C ARG A 177 1.77 10.38 93.40
N ARG A 178 1.24 9.99 92.23
CA ARG A 178 0.16 8.99 92.07
C ARG A 178 0.40 8.15 90.80
N SER A 179 0.59 6.85 91.03
CA SER A 179 0.49 5.69 90.11
C SER A 179 0.86 5.90 88.61
N SER A 180 2.12 5.58 88.29
CA SER A 180 2.78 5.80 86.99
C SER A 180 2.72 4.62 85.99
N LEU A 181 2.08 3.49 86.31
CA LEU A 181 2.23 2.26 85.52
C LEU A 181 1.33 2.15 84.26
N SER A 182 0.15 2.77 84.21
CA SER A 182 -0.75 2.64 83.03
C SER A 182 -0.46 3.64 81.89
N LYS A 183 0.14 4.79 82.21
CA LYS A 183 0.37 5.92 81.27
C LYS A 183 1.60 5.76 80.38
N LEU A 184 2.65 5.08 80.87
CA LEU A 184 3.83 4.69 80.07
C LEU A 184 3.43 3.81 78.85
N SER A 185 2.49 2.88 79.05
CA SER A 185 2.02 1.98 77.98
C SER A 185 1.36 2.72 76.79
N THR A 186 0.77 3.89 77.02
CA THR A 186 0.01 4.62 75.99
C THR A 186 0.94 5.42 75.07
N ALA A 187 1.96 6.08 75.62
CA ALA A 187 2.96 6.81 74.84
C ALA A 187 3.79 5.84 73.97
N GLU A 188 4.14 4.68 74.50
CA GLU A 188 4.88 3.63 73.79
C GLU A 188 4.05 3.02 72.64
N ARG A 189 2.76 2.77 72.87
CA ARG A 189 1.81 2.37 71.81
C ARG A 189 1.68 3.41 70.69
N ILE A 190 1.68 4.71 71.01
CA ILE A 190 1.65 5.79 70.00
C ILE A 190 2.95 5.82 69.19
N ARG A 191 4.11 5.65 69.84
CA ARG A 191 5.40 5.54 69.13
C ARG A 191 5.44 4.35 68.18
N GLU A 192 4.95 3.19 68.60
CA GLU A 192 4.92 2.01 67.71
C GLU A 192 3.96 2.21 66.53
N ARG A 193 2.78 2.83 66.74
CA ARG A 193 1.89 3.21 65.63
C ARG A 193 2.57 4.17 64.64
N ILE A 194 3.30 5.16 65.13
CA ILE A 194 4.09 6.07 64.27
C ILE A 194 5.16 5.29 63.51
N ARG A 195 5.87 4.35 64.15
CA ARG A 195 6.91 3.53 63.52
C ARG A 195 6.33 2.68 62.37
N VAL A 196 5.21 2.00 62.62
CA VAL A 196 4.51 1.20 61.60
C VAL A 196 4.04 2.07 60.44
N LYS A 197 3.41 3.22 60.70
CA LYS A 197 2.97 4.14 59.65
C LYS A 197 4.14 4.73 58.85
N LYS A 198 5.28 5.04 59.49
CA LYS A 198 6.50 5.47 58.79
C LYS A 198 7.06 4.39 57.88
N LYS A 199 7.08 3.13 58.33
CA LYS A 199 7.50 2.00 57.48
C LYS A 199 6.60 1.88 56.25
N LYS A 200 5.28 1.97 56.43
CA LYS A 200 4.29 1.96 55.33
C LYS A 200 4.45 3.15 54.39
N LEU A 201 4.71 4.34 54.92
CA LEU A 201 5.01 5.54 54.13
C LEU A 201 6.24 5.34 53.25
N GLN A 202 7.31 4.76 53.79
CA GLN A 202 8.53 4.48 53.03
C GLN A 202 8.28 3.45 51.93
N GLN A 203 7.53 2.39 52.20
CA GLN A 203 7.12 1.41 51.20
C GLN A 203 6.32 2.05 50.06
N LEU A 204 5.30 2.86 50.38
CA LEU A 204 4.49 3.54 49.38
C LEU A 204 5.31 4.53 48.54
N LYS A 205 6.27 5.23 49.14
CA LYS A 205 7.17 6.12 48.40
C LYS A 205 8.04 5.36 47.40
N GLU A 206 8.53 4.18 47.78
CA GLU A 206 9.29 3.33 46.86
C GLU A 206 8.40 2.78 45.74
N GLU A 207 7.20 2.31 46.06
CA GLU A 207 6.22 1.88 45.05
C GLU A 207 5.85 3.00 44.06
N VAL A 208 5.74 4.25 44.52
CA VAL A 208 5.52 5.41 43.63
C VAL A 208 6.73 5.62 42.73
N ARG A 209 7.96 5.55 43.25
CA ARG A 209 9.18 5.68 42.44
C ARG A 209 9.28 4.59 41.39
N ASP A 210 8.90 3.36 41.72
CA ASP A 210 8.86 2.23 40.79
C ASP A 210 7.87 2.47 39.66
N LEU A 211 6.65 2.89 40.00
CA LEU A 211 5.62 3.23 39.02
C LEU A 211 6.02 4.43 38.15
N GLU A 212 6.66 5.46 38.71
CA GLU A 212 7.16 6.61 37.96
C GLU A 212 8.30 6.21 37.00
N ARG A 213 9.17 5.29 37.41
CA ARG A 213 10.20 4.71 36.52
C ARG A 213 9.56 3.91 35.39
N GLU A 214 8.59 3.06 35.71
CA GLU A 214 7.86 2.28 34.71
C GLU A 214 7.11 3.18 33.72
N PHE A 215 6.44 4.22 34.21
CA PHE A 215 5.76 5.22 33.39
C PHE A 215 6.73 5.89 32.40
N LYS A 216 7.89 6.36 32.89
CA LYS A 216 8.92 6.97 32.04
C LYS A 216 9.45 6.02 30.99
N ARG A 217 9.70 4.76 31.35
CA ARG A 217 10.14 3.73 30.41
C ARG A 217 9.13 3.49 29.30
N ILE A 218 7.87 3.24 29.66
CA ILE A 218 6.79 2.98 28.68
C ILE A 218 6.55 4.20 27.79
N LYS A 219 6.66 5.42 28.35
CA LYS A 219 6.54 6.65 27.56
C LYS A 219 7.68 6.77 26.54
N ALA A 220 8.92 6.49 26.93
CA ALA A 220 10.06 6.51 26.02
C ALA A 220 9.94 5.44 24.93
N GLU A 221 9.51 4.22 25.28
CA GLU A 221 9.23 3.15 24.33
C GLU A 221 8.16 3.58 23.31
N MET A 222 7.07 4.22 23.76
CA MET A 222 6.04 4.76 22.88
C MET A 222 6.62 5.80 21.91
N GLU A 223 7.36 6.79 22.42
CA GLU A 223 7.94 7.85 21.59
C GLU A 223 8.91 7.31 20.54
N GLN A 224 9.78 6.37 20.93
CA GLN A 224 10.70 5.71 20.01
C GLN A 224 9.95 4.91 18.92
N GLU A 225 9.00 4.07 19.32
CA GLU A 225 8.28 3.24 18.37
C GLU A 225 7.38 4.03 17.41
N LEU A 226 6.84 5.17 17.86
CA LEU A 226 6.09 6.08 17.00
C LEU A 226 7.02 6.81 16.02
N ALA A 227 8.26 7.13 16.41
CA ALA A 227 9.26 7.73 15.52
C ALA A 227 9.73 6.74 14.44
N GLU A 228 10.08 5.51 14.82
CA GLU A 228 10.48 4.44 13.89
C GLU A 228 9.38 4.13 12.85
N MET A 229 8.12 4.31 13.23
CA MET A 229 7.00 4.12 12.32
C MET A 229 7.00 5.16 11.19
N ILE A 230 7.40 6.40 11.44
CA ILE A 230 7.44 7.44 10.40
C ILE A 230 8.44 7.05 9.31
N GLU A 231 9.64 6.61 9.69
CA GLU A 231 10.69 6.17 8.77
C GLU A 231 10.25 4.94 7.96
N LYS A 232 9.59 3.98 8.61
CA LYS A 232 9.11 2.75 7.96
C LYS A 232 8.16 3.02 6.78
N TYR A 233 7.35 4.06 6.87
CA TYR A 233 6.32 4.40 5.87
C TYR A 233 6.76 5.45 4.86
N GLU A 234 8.01 5.91 4.92
CA GLU A 234 8.56 6.82 3.93
C GLU A 234 8.60 6.15 2.54
N VAL A 235 8.25 6.93 1.51
CA VAL A 235 8.22 6.43 0.14
C VAL A 235 9.65 6.30 -0.39
N ASN A 236 10.02 5.08 -0.76
CA ASN A 236 11.30 4.77 -1.38
C ASN A 236 11.13 4.63 -2.89
N VAL A 237 11.86 5.42 -3.67
CA VAL A 237 11.81 5.42 -5.14
C VAL A 237 12.23 4.06 -5.73
N ASP A 238 13.16 3.35 -5.09
CA ASP A 238 13.68 2.07 -5.57
C ASP A 238 12.66 0.92 -5.51
N LYS A 239 11.60 1.11 -4.70
CA LYS A 239 10.48 0.15 -4.58
C LYS A 239 9.48 0.28 -5.72
N PHE A 240 9.53 1.31 -6.55
CA PHE A 240 8.72 1.37 -7.76
C PHE A 240 9.29 0.41 -8.81
N LYS A 241 8.46 -0.52 -9.26
CA LYS A 241 8.81 -1.50 -10.30
C LYS A 241 7.86 -1.38 -11.47
N LYS A 242 8.38 -1.64 -12.67
CA LYS A 242 7.58 -1.77 -13.88
C LYS A 242 7.19 -3.25 -14.05
N VAL A 243 5.93 -3.50 -14.33
CA VAL A 243 5.38 -4.84 -14.57
C VAL A 243 4.68 -4.84 -15.92
N ASP A 244 5.09 -5.76 -16.79
CA ASP A 244 4.45 -5.94 -18.08
C ASP A 244 3.42 -7.06 -18.01
N ILE A 245 2.21 -6.76 -18.46
CA ILE A 245 1.08 -7.67 -18.47
C ILE A 245 0.80 -8.01 -19.91
N LYS A 246 0.99 -9.28 -20.24
CA LYS A 246 0.61 -9.86 -21.54
C LYS A 246 -0.87 -10.24 -21.48
N PRO A 247 -1.63 -10.18 -22.58
CA PRO A 247 -2.97 -10.74 -22.63
C PRO A 247 -2.90 -12.27 -22.68
N SER A 248 -3.96 -12.93 -22.22
CA SER A 248 -4.17 -14.37 -22.35
C SER A 248 -4.97 -14.70 -23.61
N LYS A 249 -4.99 -15.98 -24.01
CA LYS A 249 -5.76 -16.43 -25.17
C LYS A 249 -7.26 -16.08 -25.14
N ARG A 250 -7.85 -16.01 -23.94
CA ARG A 250 -9.28 -15.69 -23.75
C ARG A 250 -9.57 -14.19 -23.79
N GLU A 251 -8.55 -13.37 -23.60
CA GLU A 251 -8.64 -11.90 -23.62
C GLU A 251 -8.33 -11.33 -25.02
N VAL A 252 -8.08 -12.19 -26.02
CA VAL A 252 -7.83 -11.78 -27.41
C VAL A 252 -8.94 -12.32 -28.29
N GLU A 253 -9.84 -11.42 -28.68
CA GLU A 253 -10.89 -11.66 -29.66
C GLU A 253 -10.45 -11.17 -31.04
N ILE A 254 -10.75 -11.95 -32.08
CA ILE A 254 -10.47 -11.58 -33.47
C ILE A 254 -11.83 -11.29 -34.11
N LEU A 255 -12.13 -10.01 -34.29
CA LEU A 255 -13.41 -9.54 -34.83
C LEU A 255 -13.50 -9.74 -36.35
N HIS A 256 -12.41 -9.42 -37.06
CA HIS A 256 -12.34 -9.50 -38.51
C HIS A 256 -11.06 -10.19 -38.98
N SER A 257 -11.17 -11.01 -40.01
CA SER A 257 -10.03 -11.53 -40.78
C SER A 257 -10.39 -11.52 -42.25
N ALA A 258 -9.75 -10.64 -43.01
CA ALA A 258 -10.04 -10.44 -44.42
C ALA A 258 -8.75 -10.41 -45.24
N ILE A 259 -8.89 -10.73 -46.52
CA ILE A 259 -7.88 -10.46 -47.54
C ILE A 259 -8.40 -9.26 -48.32
N LEU A 260 -7.55 -8.25 -48.47
CA LEU A 260 -7.91 -6.99 -49.09
C LEU A 260 -7.10 -6.79 -50.36
N TRP A 261 -7.77 -6.30 -51.39
CA TRP A 261 -7.11 -5.70 -52.55
C TRP A 261 -7.00 -4.21 -52.30
N VAL A 262 -5.79 -3.68 -52.49
CA VAL A 262 -5.55 -2.24 -52.39
C VAL A 262 -5.53 -1.67 -53.80
N PRO A 263 -6.33 -0.64 -54.11
CA PRO A 263 -6.31 -0.03 -55.42
C PRO A 263 -5.01 0.75 -55.60
N LEU A 264 -4.27 0.43 -56.67
CA LEU A 264 -2.96 1.03 -56.97
C LEU A 264 -2.97 1.59 -58.39
N LEU A 265 -2.36 2.76 -58.56
CA LEU A 265 -1.87 3.17 -59.87
C LEU A 265 -0.50 2.52 -60.09
N ILE A 266 -0.37 1.73 -61.15
CA ILE A 266 0.87 1.04 -61.50
C ILE A 266 1.43 1.59 -62.81
N ASN A 267 2.76 1.59 -62.94
CA ASN A 267 3.42 1.88 -64.20
C ASN A 267 3.19 0.70 -65.17
N LYS A 268 2.71 1.00 -66.39
CA LYS A 268 2.38 -0.02 -67.39
C LYS A 268 3.61 -0.77 -67.94
N GLU A 269 4.80 -0.16 -67.87
CA GLU A 269 6.02 -0.73 -68.44
C GLU A 269 6.71 -1.72 -67.50
N ASN A 270 6.78 -1.39 -66.20
CA ASN A 270 7.52 -2.18 -65.20
C ASN A 270 6.66 -2.74 -64.06
N TYR A 271 5.33 -2.48 -64.09
CA TYR A 271 4.35 -2.92 -63.11
C TYR A 271 4.66 -2.50 -61.66
N GLN A 272 5.51 -1.49 -61.47
CA GLN A 272 5.79 -0.93 -60.15
C GLN A 272 4.64 -0.02 -59.70
N PRO A 273 4.29 -0.05 -58.41
CA PRO A 273 3.26 0.83 -57.86
C PRO A 273 3.77 2.28 -57.81
N LEU A 274 2.96 3.23 -58.29
CA LEU A 274 3.26 4.67 -58.37
C LEU A 274 2.48 5.47 -57.32
N LEU A 275 1.18 5.19 -57.20
CA LEU A 275 0.27 5.88 -56.28
C LEU A 275 -0.63 4.87 -55.58
N ASN A 276 -0.74 4.96 -54.26
CA ASN A 276 -1.74 4.23 -53.50
C ASN A 276 -3.06 5.00 -53.59
N LEU A 277 -4.04 4.47 -54.32
CA LEU A 277 -5.30 5.16 -54.57
C LEU A 277 -6.20 5.21 -53.34
N TYR A 278 -5.98 4.33 -52.37
CA TYR A 278 -6.73 4.34 -51.12
C TYR A 278 -6.32 5.51 -50.21
N THR A 279 -5.02 5.80 -50.12
CA THR A 279 -4.52 6.91 -49.29
C THR A 279 -4.22 8.19 -50.08
N GLY A 280 -4.20 8.12 -51.42
CA GLY A 280 -3.78 9.21 -52.30
C GLY A 280 -2.29 9.54 -52.21
N ARG A 281 -1.46 8.67 -51.62
CA ARG A 281 -0.02 8.90 -51.41
C ARG A 281 0.82 8.23 -52.48
N LEU A 282 1.85 8.93 -52.97
CA LEU A 282 2.86 8.35 -53.85
C LEU A 282 3.70 7.34 -53.07
N PHE A 283 4.11 6.27 -53.74
CA PHE A 283 5.08 5.34 -53.18
C PHE A 283 6.45 6.01 -53.09
N SER A 284 7.09 5.91 -51.91
CA SER A 284 8.45 6.42 -51.66
C SER A 284 9.53 5.42 -52.04
#